data_AF-A0A5A7MQA4-F1
#
_entry.id   AF-A0A5A7MQA4-F1
#
_cell.length_a   1.000
_cell.length_b   1.000
_cell.length_c   1.000
_cell.angle_alpha   90.00
_cell.angle_beta   90.00
_cell.angle_gamma   90.00
#
_symmetry.space_group_name_H-M   'P 1'
#
loop_
_entity.id
_entity.type
_entity.pdbx_description
1 polymer ?
#
loop_
_entity_poly.entity_id
_entity_poly.type
_entity_poly.pdbx_seq_one_letter_code
_entity_poly.pdbx_strand_id
1 'polypeptide(L)' 'MNALTFILSEDSLRLRFLDLTGLEGEDVRARIADPRFLGAVLDFLMGHEPDLLAFAQEQNLPPESAVHARHILMGE' A
#
# COMPACT_ATOMS: atom_id res chain seq x y z
N MET A 1 -2.87 -10.89 3.58
CA MET A 1 -1.88 -9.80 3.81
C MET A 1 -2.60 -8.46 3.56
N ASN A 2 -2.14 -7.33 4.12
CA ASN A 2 -2.64 -6.00 3.70
C ASN A 2 -1.59 -5.32 2.82
N ALA A 3 -1.99 -4.38 1.96
CA ALA A 3 -1.09 -3.64 1.06
C ALA A 3 0.15 -3.07 1.77
N LEU A 4 -0.03 -2.51 2.97
CA LEU A 4 1.08 -2.01 3.76
C LEU A 4 2.07 -3.10 4.18
N THR A 5 1.59 -4.26 4.60
CA THR A 5 2.47 -5.35 5.04
C THR A 5 3.30 -5.88 3.88
N PHE A 6 2.75 -5.91 2.66
CA PHE A 6 3.49 -6.25 1.45
C PHE A 6 4.62 -5.25 1.18
N ILE A 7 4.32 -3.94 1.20
CA ILE A 7 5.34 -2.89 1.04
C ILE A 7 6.42 -2.99 2.11
N LEU A 8 6.04 -3.23 3.36
CA LEU A 8 7.00 -3.35 4.47
C LEU A 8 7.83 -4.65 4.41
N SER A 9 7.32 -5.68 3.72
CA SER A 9 8.03 -6.95 3.52
C SER A 9 9.06 -6.86 2.39
N GLU A 10 8.87 -5.96 1.43
CA GLU A 10 9.79 -5.70 0.33
C GLU A 10 10.70 -4.51 0.62
N ASP A 11 12.00 -4.74 0.78
CA ASP A 11 12.95 -3.71 1.21
C ASP A 11 13.00 -2.52 0.22
N SER A 12 12.97 -2.81 -1.09
CA SER A 12 12.94 -1.81 -2.16
C SER A 12 11.69 -0.93 -2.10
N LEU A 13 10.52 -1.54 -1.89
CA LEU A 13 9.25 -0.82 -1.79
C LEU A 13 9.17 -0.02 -0.51
N ARG A 14 9.59 -0.61 0.62
CA ARG A 14 9.69 0.05 1.91
C ARG A 14 10.54 1.30 1.83
N LEU A 15 11.77 1.22 1.30
CA LEU A 15 12.67 2.35 1.14
C LEU A 15 12.04 3.45 0.28
N ARG A 16 11.48 3.10 -0.87
CA ARG A 16 10.82 4.05 -1.78
C ARG A 16 9.59 4.70 -1.15
N PHE A 17 8.79 3.93 -0.41
CA PHE A 17 7.61 4.44 0.28
C PHE A 17 7.99 5.43 1.39
N LEU A 18 9.00 5.10 2.19
CA LEU A 18 9.51 6.00 3.24
C LEU A 18 10.12 7.26 2.62
N ASP A 19 10.87 7.14 1.52
CA ASP A 19 11.45 8.28 0.78
C ASP A 19 10.37 9.23 0.24
N LEU A 20 9.32 8.69 -0.39
CA LEU A 20 8.23 9.50 -0.95
C LEU A 20 7.32 10.13 0.11
N THR A 21 7.07 9.41 1.21
CA THR A 21 6.19 9.90 2.28
C THR A 21 6.92 10.74 3.32
N GLY A 22 8.24 10.67 3.37
CA GLY A 22 9.08 11.28 4.41
C GLY A 22 8.85 10.68 5.80
N LEU A 23 8.23 9.51 5.89
CA LEU A 23 7.91 8.84 7.15
C LEU A 23 9.03 7.89 7.56
N GLU A 24 9.15 7.65 8.86
CA GLU A 24 10.04 6.64 9.43
C GLU A 24 9.25 5.37 9.79
N GLY A 25 9.95 4.25 10.02
CA GLY A 25 9.29 2.96 10.29
C GLY A 25 8.35 2.97 11.50
N GLU A 26 8.63 3.82 12.49
CA GLU A 26 7.78 4.03 13.67
C GLU A 26 6.53 4.86 13.35
N ASP A 27 6.66 5.94 12.56
CA ASP A 27 5.52 6.73 12.09
C ASP A 27 4.56 5.90 11.24
N VAL A 28 5.09 5.03 10.37
CA VAL A 28 4.25 4.13 9.58
C VAL A 28 3.39 3.26 10.50
N ARG A 29 3.97 2.70 11.58
CA ARG A 29 3.22 1.91 12.58
C ARG A 29 2.17 2.74 13.33
N ALA A 30 2.44 4.02 13.60
CA ALA A 30 1.45 4.90 14.22
C ALA A 30 0.28 5.23 13.28
N ARG A 31 0.53 5.28 11.97
CA ARG A 31 -0.46 5.67 10.95
C ARG A 31 -1.23 4.49 10.34
N ILE A 32 -0.91 3.24 10.68
CA ILE A 32 -1.64 2.06 10.17
C ILE A 32 -3.14 2.06 10.53
N ALA A 33 -3.52 2.74 11.61
CA ALA A 33 -4.90 2.88 12.02
C ALA A 33 -5.65 3.98 11.23
N ASP A 34 -4.93 4.79 10.46
CA ASP A 34 -5.49 5.89 9.69
C ASP A 34 -5.95 5.39 8.31
N PRO A 35 -7.26 5.41 8.00
CA PRO A 35 -7.78 4.92 6.72
C PRO A 35 -7.30 5.78 5.53
N ARG A 36 -7.01 7.06 5.76
CA ARG A 36 -6.42 7.96 4.76
C ARG A 36 -5.00 7.53 4.38
N PHE A 37 -4.21 7.15 5.37
CA PHE A 37 -2.86 6.59 5.16
C PHE A 37 -2.92 5.27 4.39
N LEU A 38 -3.84 4.37 4.74
CA LEU A 38 -4.05 3.13 3.97
C LEU A 38 -4.47 3.40 2.51
N GLY A 39 -5.27 4.45 2.28
CA GLY A 39 -5.59 4.94 0.93
C GLY A 39 -4.35 5.42 0.16
N ALA A 40 -3.45 6.16 0.80
CA ALA A 40 -2.19 6.61 0.19
C ALA A 40 -1.22 5.45 -0.12
N VAL A 41 -1.20 4.43 0.74
CA VAL A 41 -0.45 3.17 0.51
C VAL A 41 -0.95 2.46 -0.75
N LEU A 42 -2.27 2.37 -0.91
CA LEU A 42 -2.87 1.80 -2.12
C LEU A 42 -2.58 2.68 -3.34
N ASP A 43 -2.65 4.01 -3.22
CA ASP A 43 -2.29 4.95 -4.30
C ASP A 43 -0.87 4.76 -4.79
N PHE A 44 0.08 4.57 -3.87
CA PHE A 44 1.47 4.26 -4.20
C PHE A 44 1.60 2.98 -5.03
N LEU A 45 0.89 1.90 -4.67
CA LEU A 45 0.87 0.66 -5.47
C LEU A 45 0.20 0.87 -6.83
N MET A 46 -0.92 1.59 -6.89
CA MET A 46 -1.59 1.91 -8.17
C MET A 46 -0.77 2.82 -9.08
N GLY A 47 0.10 3.66 -8.52
CA GLY A 47 1.03 4.47 -9.27
C GLY A 47 2.16 3.67 -9.94
N HIS A 48 2.29 2.38 -9.61
CA HIS A 48 3.33 1.52 -10.16
C HIS A 48 2.77 0.12 -10.49
N GLU A 49 2.35 -0.05 -11.74
CA GLU A 49 1.72 -1.26 -12.26
C GLU A 49 2.46 -2.59 -11.93
N PRO A 50 3.80 -2.70 -11.99
CA PRO A 50 4.48 -3.94 -11.60
C PRO A 50 4.34 -4.28 -10.10
N ASP A 51 4.30 -3.28 -9.22
CA ASP A 51 4.11 -3.50 -7.78
C ASP A 51 2.66 -3.88 -7.46
N LEU A 52 1.71 -3.28 -8.18
CA LEU A 52 0.31 -3.67 -8.12
C LEU A 52 0.11 -5.12 -8.54
N LEU A 53 0.73 -5.53 -9.66
CA LEU A 53 0.68 -6.93 -10.11
C LEU A 53 1.35 -7.86 -9.10
N ALA A 54 2.52 -7.51 -8.58
CA ALA A 54 3.23 -8.34 -7.60
C ALA A 54 2.39 -8.53 -6.32
N PHE A 55 1.79 -7.45 -5.82
CA PHE A 55 0.86 -7.51 -4.69
C PHE A 55 -0.37 -8.37 -4.98
N ALA A 56 -0.99 -8.19 -6.15
CA ALA A 56 -2.14 -8.97 -6.61
C ALA A 56 -1.79 -10.46 -6.70
N GLN A 57 -0.62 -10.80 -7.24
CA GLN A 57 -0.13 -12.18 -7.31
C GLN A 57 0.14 -12.79 -5.93
N GLU A 58 0.78 -12.05 -5.02
CA GLU A 58 1.05 -12.52 -3.65
C GLU A 58 -0.27 -12.81 -2.91
N GLN A 59 -1.21 -11.89 -3.03
CA GLN A 59 -2.53 -12.00 -2.40
C GLN A 59 -3.47 -12.99 -3.09
N ASN A 60 -3.10 -13.52 -4.27
CA ASN A 60 -3.99 -14.29 -5.14
C ASN A 60 -5.32 -13.55 -5.42
N LEU A 61 -5.25 -12.23 -5.57
CA LEU A 61 -6.39 -11.37 -5.86
C LEU A 61 -6.22 -10.71 -7.23
N PRO A 62 -7.31 -10.41 -7.96
CA PRO A 62 -7.22 -9.60 -9.15
C PRO A 62 -6.76 -8.17 -8.77
N PRO A 63 -5.96 -7.49 -9.62
CA PRO A 63 -5.52 -6.12 -9.37
C PRO A 63 -6.70 -5.14 -9.21
N GLU A 64 -7.84 -5.45 -9.82
CA GLU A 64 -9.12 -4.75 -9.64
C GLU A 64 -9.58 -4.72 -8.16
N SER A 65 -9.23 -5.74 -7.37
CA SER A 65 -9.56 -5.81 -5.95
C SER A 65 -8.81 -4.76 -5.13
N ALA A 66 -7.61 -4.35 -5.56
CA ALA A 66 -6.87 -3.27 -4.91
C ALA A 66 -7.54 -1.90 -5.17
N VAL A 67 -8.07 -1.70 -6.38
CA VAL A 67 -8.88 -0.51 -6.72
C VAL A 67 -10.16 -0.48 -5.88
N HIS A 68 -10.83 -1.62 -5.74
CA HIS A 68 -12.03 -1.73 -4.91
C HIS A 68 -11.74 -1.44 -3.43
N ALA A 69 -10.65 -1.98 -2.89
CA ALA A 69 -10.20 -1.68 -1.53
C ALA A 69 -9.91 -0.18 -1.32
N ARG A 70 -9.34 0.50 -2.33
CA ARG A 70 -9.10 1.95 -2.29
C ARG A 70 -10.41 2.74 -2.23
N HIS A 71 -11.40 2.35 -3.02
CA HIS A 71 -12.72 2.97 -3.01
C HIS A 71 -13.38 2.84 -1.62
N ILE A 72 -13.36 1.65 -1.03
CA ILE A 72 -13.90 1.41 0.31
C ILE A 72 -13.19 2.26 1.38
N LEU A 73 -11.86 2.37 1.30
CA LEU A 73 -11.05 3.14 2.25
C LEU A 73 -11.22 4.66 2.13
N MET A 74 -11.49 5.18 0.93
CA MET A 74 -11.79 6.60 0.73
C MET A 74 -13.24 6.98 1.07
N GLY A 75 -14.12 6.00 1.31
CA GLY A 75 -15.49 6.24 1.78
C GLY A 75 -16.41 6.80 0.70
N GLU A 76 -16.32 6.27 -0.52
CA GLU A 76 -17.32 6.49 -1.59
C GLU A 76 -18.34 5.35 -1.63
#